data_AF-A0A1I4LIT0-F1
#
_entry.id   AF-A0A1I4LIT0-F1
#
_cell.length_a   1.000
_cell.length_b   1.000
_cell.length_c   1.000
_cell.angle_alpha   90.00
_cell.angle_beta   90.00
_cell.angle_gamma   90.00
#
_symmetry.space_group_name_H-M   'P 1'
#
loop_
_entity.id
_entity.type
_entity.pdbx_description
1 polymer ?
#
loop_
_entity_poly.entity_id
_entity_poly.type
_entity_poly.pdbx_seq_one_letter_code
_entity_poly.pdbx_strand_id
1 'polypeptide(L)'
;MKKYSMLFVIVVFILGIVSTASANADIAFSPANVYFADNGKLVVTGVLINKGNQNGIVDTARLEVYRVDENGQSLLTSANFANVNAFVPAGGTLNWQFNISGVSYTEIGHWRVVADLGYRW
;
A
#
# COMPACT_ATOMS: atom_id res chain seq x y z
N MET A 1 55.67 53.19 2.32
CA MET A 1 54.85 51.97 2.48
C MET A 1 53.42 52.28 2.04
N LYS A 2 53.01 51.85 0.84
CA LYS A 2 51.62 51.98 0.35
C LYS A 2 51.05 50.56 0.27
N LYS A 3 50.03 50.28 1.09
CA LYS A 3 49.36 48.97 1.17
C LYS A 3 48.29 48.90 0.08
N TYR A 4 48.48 48.04 -0.92
CA TYR A 4 47.40 47.67 -1.84
C TYR A 4 46.58 46.58 -1.18
N SER A 5 45.40 46.92 -0.66
CA SER A 5 44.39 45.92 -0.28
C SER A 5 43.72 45.45 -1.57
N MET A 6 44.09 44.26 -2.04
CA MET A 6 43.49 43.61 -3.18
C MET A 6 42.22 42.89 -2.71
N LEU A 7 41.06 43.39 -3.10
CA LEU A 7 39.75 42.83 -2.81
C LEU A 7 39.57 41.52 -3.61
N PHE A 8 39.59 40.37 -2.94
CA PHE A 8 39.19 39.09 -3.53
C PHE A 8 37.65 39.00 -3.51
N VAL A 9 37.01 39.16 -4.66
CA VAL A 9 35.58 38.89 -4.83
C VAL A 9 35.41 37.39 -5.11
N ILE A 10 34.97 36.64 -4.10
CA ILE A 10 34.56 35.24 -4.28
C ILE A 10 33.14 35.24 -4.83
N VAL A 11 32.99 34.93 -6.11
CA VAL A 11 31.69 34.66 -6.74
C VAL A 11 31.28 33.24 -6.37
N VAL A 12 30.37 33.10 -5.40
CA VAL A 12 29.76 31.82 -5.05
C VAL A 12 28.71 31.49 -6.13
N PHE A 13 29.06 30.59 -7.06
CA PHE A 13 28.09 29.95 -7.94
C PHE A 13 27.25 28.98 -7.09
N ILE A 14 26.06 29.41 -6.66
CA ILE A 14 25.06 28.53 -6.07
C ILE A 14 24.44 27.74 -7.22
N LEU A 15 25.06 26.62 -7.58
CA LEU A 15 24.43 25.60 -8.42
C LEU A 15 23.32 24.95 -7.60
N GLY A 16 22.11 25.47 -7.72
CA GLY A 16 20.91 24.86 -7.18
C GLY A 16 20.72 23.49 -7.82
N ILE A 17 20.98 22.44 -7.05
CA ILE A 17 20.65 21.08 -7.46
C ILE A 17 19.12 21.02 -7.48
N VAL A 18 18.52 21.07 -8.67
CA VAL A 18 17.10 20.77 -8.84
C VAL A 18 16.92 19.28 -8.58
N SER A 19 16.48 18.91 -7.37
CA SER A 19 15.99 17.57 -7.12
C SER A 19 14.69 17.38 -7.89
N THR A 20 14.69 16.49 -8.87
CA THR A 20 13.45 16.06 -9.51
C THR A 20 12.69 15.19 -8.49
N ALA A 21 11.65 15.76 -7.87
CA ALA A 21 10.71 14.96 -7.11
C ALA A 21 10.00 14.03 -8.09
N SER A 22 10.27 12.73 -8.02
CA SER A 22 9.54 11.74 -8.80
C SER A 22 8.11 11.65 -8.26
N ALA A 23 7.15 11.86 -9.14
CA ALA A 23 5.74 11.59 -8.91
C ALA A 23 5.55 10.06 -8.92
N ASN A 24 4.92 9.49 -7.89
CA ASN A 24 4.67 8.05 -7.80
C ASN A 24 3.51 7.76 -6.83
N ALA A 25 2.69 6.76 -7.12
CA ALA A 25 1.80 6.15 -6.12
C ALA A 25 2.45 4.90 -5.53
N ASP A 26 2.37 4.74 -4.22
CA ASP A 26 2.87 3.57 -3.48
C ASP A 26 1.74 3.06 -2.58
N ILE A 27 0.93 2.16 -3.11
CA ILE A 27 -0.29 1.69 -2.45
C ILE A 27 -0.06 0.29 -1.86
N ALA A 28 -0.35 0.15 -0.56
CA ALA A 28 -0.37 -1.12 0.15
C ALA A 28 -1.73 -1.35 0.83
N PHE A 29 -2.10 -2.61 1.04
CA PHE A 29 -3.27 -2.99 1.83
C PHE A 29 -2.84 -3.44 3.22
N SER A 30 -3.37 -2.80 4.25
CA SER A 30 -3.18 -3.17 5.65
C SER A 30 -4.44 -3.90 6.14
N PRO A 31 -4.42 -5.24 6.25
CA PRO A 31 -5.58 -6.01 6.70
C PRO A 31 -5.83 -5.76 8.20
N ALA A 32 -7.09 -5.58 8.57
CA ALA A 32 -7.53 -5.29 9.93
C ALA A 32 -8.36 -6.42 10.55
N ASN A 33 -9.17 -7.12 9.75
CA ASN A 33 -9.98 -8.24 10.24
C ASN A 33 -10.31 -9.25 9.15
N VAL A 34 -10.49 -10.51 9.55
CA VAL A 34 -10.91 -11.63 8.70
C VAL A 34 -12.03 -12.39 9.41
N TYR A 35 -13.19 -12.50 8.79
CA TYR A 35 -14.35 -13.18 9.39
C TYR A 35 -15.28 -13.77 8.32
N PHE A 36 -16.10 -14.75 8.71
CA PHE A 36 -17.20 -15.22 7.86
C PHE A 36 -18.44 -14.37 8.12
N ALA A 37 -18.99 -13.75 7.09
CA ALA A 37 -20.27 -13.04 7.17
C ALA A 37 -21.46 -14.00 7.07
N ASP A 38 -22.64 -13.55 7.51
CA ASP A 38 -23.88 -14.35 7.52
C ASP A 38 -24.29 -14.88 6.13
N ASN A 39 -23.82 -14.21 5.06
CA ASN A 39 -24.04 -14.63 3.67
C ASN A 39 -23.05 -15.72 3.19
N GLY A 40 -22.26 -16.30 4.10
CA GLY A 40 -21.32 -17.37 3.80
C GLY A 40 -20.02 -16.93 3.11
N LYS A 41 -19.76 -15.63 2.98
CA LYS A 41 -18.52 -15.11 2.40
C LYS A 41 -17.46 -14.92 3.48
N LEU A 42 -16.22 -15.25 3.12
CA LEU A 42 -15.06 -14.82 3.91
C LEU A 42 -14.79 -13.35 3.57
N VAL A 43 -14.85 -12.48 4.57
CA VAL A 43 -14.63 -11.04 4.45
C VAL A 43 -13.27 -10.69 5.02
N VAL A 44 -12.47 -10.01 4.22
CA VAL A 44 -11.21 -9.39 4.66
C VAL A 44 -11.39 -7.88 4.63
N THR A 45 -11.35 -7.24 5.79
CA THR A 45 -11.43 -5.78 5.92
C THR A 45 -10.06 -5.19 6.20
N GLY A 46 -9.84 -3.95 5.79
CA GLY A 46 -8.58 -3.25 6.03
C GLY A 46 -8.57 -1.86 5.43
N VAL A 47 -7.36 -1.32 5.31
CA VAL A 47 -7.12 0.03 4.81
C VAL A 47 -6.13 -0.03 3.64
N LEU A 48 -6.51 0.54 2.51
CA LEU A 48 -5.57 0.88 1.45
C LEU A 48 -4.85 2.17 1.84
N ILE A 49 -3.52 2.16 1.78
CA ILE A 49 -2.67 3.27 2.21
C ILE A 49 -1.78 3.63 1.04
N ASN A 50 -1.87 4.88 0.57
CA ASN A 50 -0.98 5.41 -0.45
C ASN A 50 0.10 6.28 0.20
N LYS A 51 1.33 5.76 0.27
CA LYS A 51 2.49 6.49 0.78
C LYS A 51 3.18 7.35 -0.29
N GLY A 52 2.72 7.22 -1.53
CA GLY A 52 3.19 8.02 -2.65
C GLY A 52 2.69 9.46 -2.60
N ASN A 53 3.27 10.28 -3.47
CA ASN A 53 2.94 11.70 -3.64
C ASN A 53 2.03 11.96 -4.86
N GLN A 54 1.55 10.89 -5.52
CA GLN A 54 0.51 10.92 -6.54
C GLN A 54 -0.72 10.13 -6.10
N ASN A 55 -1.88 10.52 -6.62
CA ASN A 55 -3.09 9.71 -6.48
C ASN A 55 -2.91 8.39 -7.23
N GLY A 56 -3.58 7.33 -6.77
CA GLY A 56 -3.59 6.08 -7.51
C GLY A 56 -4.94 5.40 -7.48
N ILE A 57 -5.15 4.52 -8.44
CA ILE A 57 -6.34 3.68 -8.55
C ILE A 57 -5.87 2.23 -8.48
N VAL A 58 -6.36 1.48 -7.49
CA VAL A 58 -6.17 0.03 -7.42
C VAL A 58 -7.17 -0.62 -8.36
N ASP A 59 -6.67 -1.25 -9.43
CA ASP A 59 -7.48 -1.91 -10.45
C ASP A 59 -7.61 -3.42 -10.17
N THR A 60 -6.56 -4.04 -9.61
CA THR A 60 -6.53 -5.47 -9.29
C THR A 60 -5.96 -5.75 -7.91
N ALA A 61 -6.35 -6.88 -7.33
CA ALA A 61 -5.75 -7.39 -6.11
C ALA A 61 -5.71 -8.91 -6.13
N ARG A 62 -4.63 -9.50 -5.65
CA ARG A 62 -4.55 -10.92 -5.30
C ARG A 62 -4.39 -11.03 -3.79
N LEU A 63 -5.27 -11.78 -3.16
CA LEU A 63 -5.21 -12.07 -1.73
C LEU A 63 -4.87 -13.53 -1.49
N GLU A 64 -4.07 -13.78 -0.46
CA GLU A 64 -3.88 -15.07 0.15
C GLU A 64 -4.18 -14.95 1.64
N VAL A 65 -5.17 -15.71 2.10
CA VAL A 65 -5.60 -15.72 3.50
C VAL A 65 -5.10 -17.02 4.11
N TYR A 66 -4.41 -16.89 5.22
CA TYR A 66 -3.85 -18.00 5.96
C TYR A 66 -4.47 -18.07 7.34
N ARG A 67 -4.76 -19.30 7.76
CA ARG A 67 -5.01 -19.61 9.16
C ARG A 67 -3.66 -19.77 9.85
N VAL A 68 -3.54 -19.21 11.05
CA VAL A 68 -2.37 -19.39 11.91
C VAL A 68 -2.83 -20.11 13.17
N ASP A 69 -2.17 -21.20 13.52
CA ASP A 69 -2.41 -21.97 14.73
C ASP A 69 -1.08 -22.46 15.33
N GLU A 70 -1.16 -23.25 16.41
CA GLU A 70 0.02 -23.78 17.12
C GLU A 70 0.92 -24.66 16.23
N ASN A 71 0.38 -25.25 15.17
CA ASN A 71 1.12 -26.06 14.21
C ASN A 71 1.73 -25.23 13.07
N GLY A 72 1.48 -23.92 13.03
CA GLY A 72 2.04 -22.99 12.07
C GLY A 72 0.99 -22.32 11.18
N GLN A 73 1.40 -21.98 9.96
CA GLN A 73 0.58 -21.24 9.00
C GLN A 73 0.10 -22.17 7.88
N SER A 74 -1.21 -22.21 7.62
CA SER A 74 -1.82 -22.96 6.52
C SER A 74 -2.62 -22.04 5.61
N LEU A 75 -2.52 -22.24 4.29
CA LEU A 75 -3.30 -21.46 3.32
C LEU A 75 -4.77 -21.86 3.42
N LEU A 76 -5.63 -20.91 3.78
CA LEU A 76 -7.07 -21.12 3.84
C LEU A 76 -7.70 -20.91 2.46
N THR A 77 -7.35 -19.82 1.79
CA THR A 77 -7.87 -19.50 0.45
C THR A 77 -6.99 -18.49 -0.27
N SER A 78 -7.10 -18.46 -1.59
CA SER A 78 -6.52 -17.43 -2.45
C SER A 78 -7.60 -16.91 -3.41
N ALA A 79 -7.62 -15.60 -3.63
CA ALA A 79 -8.62 -14.96 -4.47
C ALA A 79 -8.00 -13.84 -5.31
N ASN A 80 -8.41 -13.77 -6.57
CA ASN A 80 -8.07 -12.68 -7.47
C ASN A 80 -9.28 -11.77 -7.65
N PHE A 81 -9.06 -10.48 -7.56
CA PHE A 81 -10.05 -9.42 -7.74
C PHE A 81 -9.63 -8.59 -8.95
N ALA A 82 -10.53 -8.46 -9.90
CA ALA A 82 -10.43 -7.53 -11.01
C ALA A 82 -11.44 -6.41 -10.83
N ASN A 83 -11.18 -5.25 -11.44
CA ASN A 83 -12.06 -4.08 -11.39
C ASN A 83 -12.31 -3.59 -9.96
N VAL A 84 -11.27 -3.60 -9.12
CA VAL A 84 -11.34 -3.08 -7.75
C VAL A 84 -11.72 -1.59 -7.78
N ASN A 85 -11.14 -0.81 -8.70
CA ASN A 85 -11.44 0.59 -8.97
C ASN A 85 -11.43 1.50 -7.72
N ALA A 86 -10.51 1.23 -6.80
CA ALA A 86 -10.41 1.97 -5.55
C ALA A 86 -9.46 3.17 -5.71
N PHE A 87 -10.01 4.38 -5.66
CA PHE A 87 -9.22 5.62 -5.68
C PHE A 87 -8.62 5.91 -4.30
N VAL A 88 -7.29 6.02 -4.23
CA VAL A 88 -6.56 6.34 -2.99
C VAL A 88 -5.76 7.64 -3.20
N PRO A 89 -6.11 8.73 -2.50
CA PRO A 89 -5.40 10.01 -2.63
C PRO A 89 -3.91 9.90 -2.28
N ALA A 90 -3.08 10.77 -2.84
CA ALA A 90 -1.68 10.92 -2.45
C ALA A 90 -1.54 11.15 -0.93
N GLY A 91 -0.67 10.38 -0.27
CA GLY A 91 -0.51 10.42 1.20
C GLY A 91 -1.75 10.00 1.99
N GLY A 92 -2.79 9.48 1.32
CA GLY A 92 -4.11 9.23 1.88
C GLY A 92 -4.40 7.75 2.15
N THR A 93 -5.60 7.51 2.69
CA THR A 93 -6.10 6.18 3.00
C THR A 93 -7.54 5.97 2.53
N LEU A 94 -7.91 4.71 2.32
CA LEU A 94 -9.28 4.30 2.00
C LEU A 94 -9.62 3.00 2.73
N ASN A 95 -10.73 2.99 3.49
CA ASN A 95 -11.27 1.76 4.05
C ASN A 95 -11.78 0.86 2.92
N TRP A 96 -11.38 -0.41 2.94
CA TRP A 96 -11.72 -1.34 1.88
C TRP A 96 -12.02 -2.72 2.44
N GLN A 97 -12.85 -3.48 1.71
CA GLN A 97 -13.14 -4.86 2.02
C GLN A 97 -13.12 -5.73 0.77
N PHE A 98 -12.63 -6.96 0.94
CA PHE A 98 -12.64 -8.00 -0.07
C PHE A 98 -13.54 -9.14 0.39
N ASN A 99 -14.44 -9.57 -0.49
CA ASN A 99 -15.41 -10.62 -0.21
C ASN A 99 -15.08 -11.86 -1.05
N ILE A 100 -14.66 -12.93 -0.40
CA ILE A 100 -14.28 -14.19 -1.04
C ILE A 100 -15.42 -15.20 -0.87
N SER A 101 -15.90 -15.75 -1.99
CA SER A 101 -16.97 -16.75 -2.01
C SER A 101 -16.39 -18.15 -2.18
N GLY A 102 -17.16 -19.18 -1.82
CA GLY A 102 -16.76 -20.59 -2.00
C GLY A 102 -15.69 -21.07 -1.01
N VAL A 103 -15.50 -20.37 0.11
CA VAL A 103 -14.63 -20.79 1.20
C VAL A 103 -15.46 -21.57 2.20
N SER A 104 -15.08 -22.81 2.47
CA SER A 104 -15.71 -23.59 3.54
C SER A 104 -15.50 -22.91 4.89
N TYR A 105 -16.57 -22.81 5.67
CA TYR A 105 -16.48 -22.26 7.02
C TYR A 105 -15.43 -23.00 7.84
N THR A 106 -14.59 -22.22 8.51
CA THR A 106 -13.63 -22.71 9.50
C THR A 106 -13.48 -21.68 10.59
N GLU A 107 -13.17 -22.10 11.80
CA GLU A 107 -12.88 -21.19 12.88
C GLU A 107 -11.52 -20.51 12.65
N ILE A 108 -11.49 -19.19 12.67
CA ILE A 108 -10.28 -18.38 12.44
C ILE A 108 -9.97 -17.62 13.74
N GLY A 109 -9.17 -18.22 14.62
CA GLY A 109 -8.67 -17.56 15.83
C GLY A 109 -7.55 -16.57 15.54
N HIS A 110 -6.57 -16.99 14.73
CA HIS A 110 -5.50 -16.13 14.21
C HIS A 110 -5.39 -16.27 12.70
N TRP A 111 -5.06 -15.16 12.05
CA TRP A 111 -4.99 -15.09 10.60
C TRP A 111 -3.79 -14.26 10.15
N ARG A 112 -3.40 -14.51 8.90
CA ARG A 112 -2.48 -13.66 8.16
C ARG A 112 -3.03 -13.45 6.76
N VAL A 113 -2.97 -12.23 6.27
CA VAL A 113 -3.33 -11.91 4.89
C VAL A 113 -2.11 -11.37 4.16
N VAL A 114 -1.85 -11.91 2.98
CA VAL A 114 -0.89 -11.36 2.03
C VAL A 114 -1.69 -10.77 0.88
N ALA A 115 -1.38 -9.53 0.51
CA ALA A 115 -2.04 -8.81 -0.56
C ALA A 115 -1.01 -8.32 -1.57
N ASP A 116 -1.26 -8.62 -2.84
CA ASP A 116 -0.54 -8.08 -3.98
C ASP A 116 -1.51 -7.19 -4.77
N LEU A 117 -1.14 -5.92 -4.99
CA LEU A 117 -2.02 -4.90 -5.57
C LEU A 117 -1.48 -4.46 -6.92
N GLY A 118 -2.34 -4.47 -7.94
CA GLY A 118 -2.09 -3.80 -9.20
C GLY A 118 -2.78 -2.44 -9.21
N TYR A 119 -2.01 -1.37 -9.40
CA TYR A 119 -2.51 0.00 -9.43
C TYR A 119 -1.83 0.86 -10.49
N ARG A 120 -2.50 1.94 -10.88
CA ARG A 120 -2.02 2.97 -11.81
C ARG A 120 -2.10 4.35 -11.19
N TRP A 121 -1.27 5.28 -11.68
CA TRP A 121 -1.14 6.65 -11.20
C TRP A 121 -0.78 7.61 -12.33
#